data_AF-A0A072P3W0-F1
#
_entry.id   AF-A0A072P3W0-F1
#
_cell.length_a   1.000
_cell.length_b   1.000
_cell.length_c   1.000
_cell.angle_alpha   90.00
_cell.angle_beta   90.00
_cell.angle_gamma   90.00
#
_symmetry.space_group_name_H-M   'P 1'
#
loop_
_entity.id
_entity.type
_entity.pdbx_description
1 polymer ?
#
loop_
_entity_poly.entity_id
_entity_poly.type
_entity_poly.pdbx_seq_one_letter_code
_entity_poly.pdbx_strand_id
1 'polypeptide(L)'
;MQVTVKANFNKQTKDSKKELIQFYVKGEDEKKSELNQMTREVVELEIEGVEEKLTCEFSKTTKDSKKTVLEFIVKGDTSADQSFNFYRKAGSDVTLNITESQMSIDEFYEDQHEGVKYTVDKDGTATVEGQLSLDDVEDEEEDHQEDETTDSNEDE
;
A
#
# COMPACT_ATOMS: atom_id res chain seq x y z
N MET A 1 8.47 2.46 -3.25
CA MET A 1 9.82 1.85 -3.07
C MET A 1 9.88 0.47 -3.73
N GLN A 2 11.05 -0.09 -4.08
CA GLN A 2 11.18 -1.45 -4.63
C GLN A 2 12.39 -2.19 -4.06
N VAL A 3 12.24 -3.49 -3.80
CA VAL A 3 13.32 -4.38 -3.37
C VAL A 3 13.23 -5.75 -4.07
N THR A 4 14.38 -6.25 -4.54
CA THR A 4 14.51 -7.60 -5.11
C THR A 4 15.23 -8.50 -4.13
N VAL A 5 14.69 -9.68 -3.85
CA VAL A 5 15.29 -10.67 -2.92
C VAL A 5 15.24 -12.08 -3.51
N LYS A 6 16.26 -12.89 -3.20
CA LYS A 6 16.17 -14.34 -3.44
C LYS A 6 15.40 -14.97 -2.28
N ALA A 7 14.28 -15.57 -2.61
CA ALA A 7 13.37 -16.13 -1.61
C ALA A 7 12.92 -17.53 -2.02
N ASN A 8 12.73 -18.40 -1.04
CA ASN A 8 12.04 -19.66 -1.24
C ASN A 8 10.54 -19.42 -1.03
N PHE A 9 9.72 -19.69 -2.05
CA PHE A 9 8.28 -19.65 -1.89
C PHE A 9 7.87 -20.89 -1.08
N ASN A 10 7.69 -20.73 0.23
CA ASN A 10 7.52 -21.87 1.13
C ASN A 10 6.12 -22.49 1.03
N LYS A 11 5.08 -21.70 1.28
CA LYS A 11 3.69 -22.18 1.24
C LYS A 11 2.70 -21.05 1.02
N GLN A 12 1.52 -21.44 0.56
CA GLN A 12 0.31 -20.63 0.58
C GLN A 12 -0.77 -21.34 1.39
N THR A 13 -1.55 -20.58 2.16
CA THR A 13 -2.70 -21.08 2.91
C THR A 13 -3.92 -20.29 2.52
N LYS A 14 -4.93 -20.95 1.92
CA LYS A 14 -6.20 -20.31 1.56
C LYS A 14 -7.22 -20.52 2.67
N ASP A 15 -7.77 -19.43 3.17
CA ASP A 15 -8.93 -19.37 4.04
C ASP A 15 -10.16 -18.90 3.23
N SER A 16 -11.36 -18.96 3.80
CA SER A 16 -12.58 -18.48 3.13
C SER A 16 -12.60 -16.95 2.93
N LYS A 17 -11.77 -16.19 3.65
CA LYS A 17 -11.72 -14.71 3.54
C LYS A 17 -10.43 -14.17 2.93
N LYS A 18 -9.32 -14.89 3.09
CA LYS A 18 -7.98 -14.39 2.73
C LYS A 18 -7.02 -15.51 2.40
N GLU A 19 -5.96 -15.19 1.69
CA GLU A 19 -4.87 -16.11 1.39
C GLU A 19 -3.57 -15.60 2.02
N LEU A 20 -2.89 -16.47 2.79
CA LEU A 20 -1.60 -16.18 3.41
C LEU A 20 -0.48 -16.80 2.57
N ILE A 21 0.46 -15.98 2.13
CA ILE A 21 1.64 -16.39 1.36
C ILE A 21 2.88 -16.21 2.22
N GLN A 22 3.77 -17.21 2.22
CA GLN A 22 5.00 -17.16 2.99
C GLN A 22 6.23 -17.38 2.11
N PHE A 23 7.18 -16.47 2.23
CA PHE A 23 8.50 -16.56 1.60
C PHE A 23 9.59 -16.68 2.67
N TYR A 24 10.61 -17.49 2.39
CA TYR A 24 11.81 -17.57 3.22
C TYR A 24 12.99 -16.90 2.53
N VAL A 25 13.50 -15.86 3.16
CA VAL A 25 14.70 -15.14 2.72
C VAL A 25 15.86 -15.52 3.63
N LYS A 26 17.06 -15.62 3.06
CA LYS A 26 18.30 -15.98 3.78
C LYS A 26 19.46 -15.14 3.26
N GLY A 27 20.54 -15.08 4.05
CA GLY A 27 21.81 -14.52 3.59
C GLY A 27 21.87 -13.00 3.67
N GLU A 28 22.27 -12.34 2.59
CA GLU A 28 22.37 -10.87 2.56
C GLU A 28 21.01 -10.20 2.34
N ASP A 29 20.10 -10.88 1.63
CA ASP A 29 18.78 -10.34 1.31
C ASP A 29 17.91 -10.09 2.56
N GLU A 30 18.10 -10.86 3.64
CA GLU A 30 17.33 -10.66 4.89
C GLU A 30 17.76 -9.41 5.68
N LYS A 31 18.88 -8.77 5.30
CA LYS A 31 19.41 -7.58 5.96
C LYS A 31 18.97 -6.28 5.29
N LYS A 32 18.25 -6.37 4.16
CA LYS A 32 17.74 -5.22 3.41
C LYS A 32 16.72 -4.46 4.27
N SER A 33 17.05 -3.23 4.62
CA SER A 33 16.21 -2.37 5.47
C SER A 33 14.85 -2.06 4.85
N GLU A 34 14.79 -2.08 3.52
CA GLU A 34 13.60 -1.87 2.70
C GLU A 34 12.49 -2.86 3.06
N LEU A 35 12.83 -4.11 3.39
CA LEU A 35 11.85 -5.11 3.83
C LEU A 35 11.14 -4.71 5.13
N ASN A 36 11.86 -4.04 6.04
CA ASN A 36 11.28 -3.58 7.29
C ASN A 36 10.41 -2.34 7.08
N GLN A 37 10.77 -1.48 6.11
CA GLN A 37 10.00 -0.27 5.79
C GLN A 37 8.67 -0.60 5.12
N MET A 38 8.65 -1.63 4.26
CA MET A 38 7.44 -2.07 3.56
C MET A 38 6.57 -3.00 4.41
N THR A 39 6.99 -3.35 5.64
CA THR A 39 6.20 -4.21 6.52
C THR A 39 4.99 -3.42 7.05
N ARG A 40 3.80 -4.02 6.94
CA ARG A 40 2.45 -3.45 7.16
C ARG A 40 1.95 -2.50 6.08
N GLU A 41 2.64 -2.44 4.94
CA GLU A 41 2.18 -1.69 3.78
C GLU A 41 1.60 -2.62 2.72
N VAL A 42 0.87 -2.03 1.77
CA VAL A 42 0.37 -2.74 0.58
C VAL A 42 1.50 -2.82 -0.44
N VAL A 43 1.74 -4.00 -0.97
CA VAL A 43 2.81 -4.27 -1.93
C VAL A 43 2.32 -5.08 -3.11
N GLU A 44 2.99 -4.89 -4.24
CA GLU A 44 2.88 -5.69 -5.44
C GLU A 44 4.06 -6.66 -5.50
N LEU A 45 3.75 -7.95 -5.55
CA LEU A 45 4.72 -9.03 -5.70
C LEU A 45 4.84 -9.44 -7.16
N GLU A 46 6.08 -9.57 -7.62
CA GLU A 46 6.41 -10.05 -8.96
C GLU A 46 7.51 -11.10 -8.85
N ILE A 47 7.30 -12.27 -9.46
CA ILE A 47 8.29 -13.34 -9.52
C ILE A 47 8.94 -13.32 -10.90
N GLU A 48 10.27 -13.32 -10.95
CA GLU A 48 10.99 -13.38 -12.22
C GLU A 48 10.58 -14.60 -13.05
N GLY A 49 10.14 -14.36 -14.30
CA GLY A 49 9.64 -15.39 -15.20
C GLY A 49 8.16 -15.77 -15.00
N VAL A 50 7.41 -14.97 -14.23
CA VAL A 50 5.95 -14.98 -14.14
C VAL A 50 5.48 -13.60 -14.57
N GLU A 51 4.57 -13.50 -15.54
CA GLU A 51 4.08 -12.21 -16.04
C GLU A 51 3.08 -11.57 -15.06
N GLU A 52 2.39 -12.41 -14.29
CA GLU A 52 1.36 -11.99 -13.38
C GLU A 52 1.93 -11.46 -12.06
N LYS A 53 1.35 -10.33 -11.65
CA LYS A 53 1.68 -9.66 -10.40
C LYS A 53 0.58 -9.84 -9.38
N LEU A 54 0.95 -9.77 -8.11
CA LEU A 54 0.04 -10.01 -7.01
C LEU A 54 0.06 -8.87 -6.00
N THR A 55 -1.04 -8.16 -5.88
CA THR A 55 -1.23 -7.12 -4.86
C THR A 55 -1.65 -7.75 -3.54
N CYS A 56 -0.97 -7.40 -2.45
CA CYS A 56 -1.18 -7.97 -1.13
C CYS A 56 -0.69 -7.05 -0.01
N GLU A 57 -1.15 -7.27 1.23
CA GLU A 57 -0.55 -6.65 2.41
C GLU A 57 0.72 -7.40 2.80
N PHE A 58 1.82 -6.69 3.03
CA PHE A 58 3.01 -7.25 3.65
C PHE A 58 2.86 -7.29 5.18
N SER A 59 2.15 -8.28 5.69
CA SER A 59 1.68 -8.29 7.08
C SER A 59 2.78 -8.30 8.14
N LYS A 60 3.80 -9.17 8.01
CA LYS A 60 4.92 -9.21 8.97
C LYS A 60 6.18 -9.85 8.43
N THR A 61 7.28 -9.49 9.08
CA THR A 61 8.60 -10.11 8.94
C THR A 61 8.97 -10.81 10.24
N THR A 62 9.27 -12.11 10.19
CA THR A 62 9.70 -12.90 11.36
C THR A 62 11.11 -13.44 11.15
N LYS A 63 12.07 -12.94 11.92
CA LYS A 63 13.45 -13.41 11.87
C LYS A 63 13.65 -14.62 12.79
N ASP A 64 14.07 -15.73 12.22
CA ASP A 64 14.56 -16.91 12.92
C ASP A 64 16.10 -16.98 12.77
N SER A 65 16.74 -17.78 13.62
CA SER A 65 18.16 -18.11 13.62
C SER A 65 18.74 -18.59 12.29
N LYS A 66 17.91 -19.01 11.33
CA LYS A 66 18.34 -19.60 10.04
C LYS A 66 17.79 -18.91 8.80
N LYS A 67 16.74 -18.10 8.96
CA LYS A 67 15.97 -17.52 7.86
C LYS A 67 15.07 -16.42 8.37
N THR A 68 14.66 -15.56 7.46
CA THR A 68 13.63 -14.56 7.69
C THR A 68 12.38 -14.95 6.92
N VAL A 69 11.25 -15.01 7.61
CA VAL A 69 9.94 -15.34 7.03
C VAL A 69 9.21 -14.04 6.72
N LEU A 70 8.87 -13.85 5.45
CA LEU A 70 8.03 -12.76 4.98
C LEU A 70 6.61 -13.30 4.81
N GLU A 71 5.64 -12.66 5.43
CA GLU A 71 4.23 -13.06 5.36
C GLU A 71 3.39 -12.00 4.65
N PHE A 72 2.64 -12.44 3.64
CA PHE A 72 1.79 -11.59 2.82
C PHE A 72 0.34 -12.06 2.86
N ILE A 73 -0.61 -11.13 2.88
CA ILE A 73 -2.04 -11.41 2.92
C ILE A 73 -2.69 -10.90 1.64
N VAL A 74 -3.32 -11.80 0.89
CA VAL A 74 -4.10 -11.51 -0.31
C VAL A 74 -5.59 -11.57 0.02
N LYS A 75 -6.38 -10.65 -0.54
CA LYS A 75 -7.84 -10.65 -0.42
C LYS A 75 -8.42 -11.84 -1.22
N GLY A 76 -9.28 -12.63 -0.58
CA GLY A 76 -9.73 -13.94 -1.10
C GLY A 76 -10.52 -13.89 -2.42
N ASP A 77 -11.09 -12.74 -2.77
CA ASP A 77 -11.89 -12.55 -3.98
C ASP A 77 -11.09 -12.04 -5.18
N THR A 78 -9.83 -11.62 -4.99
CA THR A 78 -9.00 -11.02 -6.05
C THR A 78 -8.05 -12.03 -6.71
N SER A 79 -7.87 -13.21 -6.11
CA SER A 79 -6.75 -14.14 -6.44
C SER A 79 -7.05 -15.18 -7.53
N ALA A 80 -8.31 -15.37 -7.93
CA ALA A 80 -8.72 -16.63 -8.57
C ALA A 80 -8.25 -16.80 -10.03
N ASP A 81 -8.21 -15.72 -10.82
CA ASP A 81 -7.92 -15.84 -12.26
C ASP A 81 -6.52 -15.34 -12.67
N GLN A 82 -5.96 -14.36 -11.96
CA GLN A 82 -4.69 -13.72 -12.34
C GLN A 82 -3.45 -14.35 -11.66
N SER A 83 -3.59 -15.22 -10.65
CA SER A 83 -2.46 -15.65 -9.81
C SER A 83 -2.00 -17.10 -10.00
N PHE A 84 -2.55 -17.82 -11.00
CA PHE A 84 -2.29 -19.26 -11.15
C PHE A 84 -0.80 -19.59 -11.37
N ASN A 85 -0.13 -18.88 -12.27
CA ASN A 85 1.28 -19.10 -12.56
C ASN A 85 2.20 -18.65 -11.43
N PHE A 86 1.78 -17.63 -10.66
CA PHE A 86 2.46 -17.21 -9.44
C PHE A 86 2.48 -18.35 -8.42
N TYR A 87 1.31 -18.95 -8.14
CA TYR A 87 1.16 -20.02 -7.16
C TYR A 87 1.81 -21.34 -7.58
N ARG A 88 1.96 -21.60 -8.89
CA ARG A 88 2.76 -22.73 -9.42
C ARG A 88 4.21 -22.72 -8.96
N LYS A 89 4.75 -21.57 -8.55
CA LYS A 89 6.12 -21.45 -8.04
C LYS A 89 6.26 -21.81 -6.56
N ALA A 90 5.16 -22.10 -5.86
CA ALA A 90 5.22 -22.57 -4.48
C ALA A 90 6.07 -23.85 -4.36
N GLY A 91 6.90 -23.90 -3.32
CA GLY A 91 7.90 -24.95 -3.07
C GLY A 91 9.25 -24.73 -3.76
N SER A 92 9.44 -23.67 -4.55
CA SER A 92 10.67 -23.42 -5.31
C SER A 92 11.39 -22.15 -4.86
N ASP A 93 12.69 -22.08 -5.14
CA ASP A 93 13.46 -20.84 -5.01
C ASP A 93 13.14 -19.90 -6.18
N VAL A 94 12.86 -18.64 -5.86
CA VAL A 94 12.45 -17.60 -6.80
C VAL A 94 13.22 -16.30 -6.55
N THR A 95 13.38 -15.51 -7.61
CA THR A 95 13.72 -14.09 -7.47
C THR A 95 12.40 -13.34 -7.28
N LEU A 96 12.20 -12.78 -6.10
CA LEU A 96 10.98 -12.03 -5.74
C LEU A 96 11.28 -10.53 -5.78
N ASN A 97 10.53 -9.80 -6.59
CA ASN A 97 10.48 -8.35 -6.59
C ASN A 97 9.28 -7.92 -5.75
N ILE A 98 9.52 -7.04 -4.79
CA ILE A 98 8.50 -6.47 -3.91
C ILE A 98 8.49 -4.98 -4.17
N THR A 99 7.36 -4.45 -4.63
CA THR A 99 7.18 -3.02 -4.92
C THR A 99 6.08 -2.48 -4.03
N GLU A 100 6.30 -1.33 -3.41
CA GLU A 100 5.31 -0.67 -2.58
C GLU A 100 4.18 -0.13 -3.47
N SER A 101 2.94 -0.41 -3.10
CA SER A 101 1.78 0.16 -3.78
C SER A 101 1.61 1.63 -3.37
N GLN A 102 1.01 2.42 -4.25
CA GLN A 102 0.52 3.77 -3.86
C GLN A 102 -0.79 3.70 -3.09
N MET A 103 -1.41 2.52 -3.01
CA MET A 103 -2.63 2.25 -2.26
C MET A 103 -2.32 2.12 -0.77
N SER A 104 -3.14 2.73 0.07
CA SER A 104 -3.04 2.57 1.53
C SER A 104 -3.62 1.21 1.98
N ILE A 105 -3.23 0.75 3.17
CA ILE A 105 -3.78 -0.50 3.74
C ILE A 105 -5.29 -0.43 3.97
N ASP A 106 -5.80 0.74 4.40
CA ASP A 106 -7.23 0.95 4.62
C ASP A 106 -7.99 0.81 3.30
N GLU A 107 -7.53 1.50 2.25
CA GLU A 107 -8.10 1.43 0.89
C GLU A 107 -8.02 0.01 0.30
N PHE A 108 -6.97 -0.76 0.62
CA PHE A 108 -6.85 -2.16 0.17
C PHE A 108 -7.91 -3.09 0.76
N TYR A 109 -8.35 -2.81 1.99
CA TYR A 109 -9.38 -3.59 2.66
C TYR A 109 -10.80 -3.12 2.33
N GLU A 110 -10.98 -1.85 1.96
CA GLU A 110 -12.24 -1.33 1.48
C GLU A 110 -12.68 -2.04 0.19
N ASP A 111 -13.98 -2.29 0.06
CA ASP A 111 -14.55 -2.75 -1.18
C ASP A 111 -14.60 -1.57 -2.16
N GLN A 112 -14.30 -1.83 -3.45
CA GLN A 112 -14.20 -0.80 -4.49
C GLN A 112 -15.22 0.30 -4.28
N HIS A 113 -14.74 1.52 -3.98
CA HIS A 113 -15.60 2.68 -3.86
C HIS A 113 -16.47 2.79 -5.11
N GLU A 114 -17.77 2.93 -4.92
CA GLU A 114 -18.67 3.28 -6.02
C GLU A 114 -18.14 4.59 -6.60
N GLY A 115 -17.66 4.56 -7.86
CA GLY A 115 -17.06 5.73 -8.48
C GLY A 115 -18.02 6.93 -8.39
N VAL A 116 -17.48 8.12 -8.12
CA VAL A 116 -18.32 9.31 -7.98
C VAL A 116 -18.93 9.65 -9.33
N LYS A 117 -20.25 9.60 -9.41
CA LYS A 117 -20.99 9.95 -10.62
C LYS A 117 -20.80 11.44 -10.90
N TYR A 118 -20.34 11.77 -12.10
CA TYR A 118 -20.25 13.14 -12.60
C TYR A 118 -21.11 13.30 -13.85
N THR A 119 -21.57 14.52 -14.09
CA THR A 119 -22.30 14.89 -15.30
C THR A 119 -21.41 15.81 -16.13
N VAL A 120 -21.39 15.61 -17.46
CA VAL A 120 -20.71 16.51 -18.39
C VAL A 120 -21.75 17.35 -19.11
N ASP A 121 -21.66 18.66 -18.94
CA ASP A 121 -22.52 19.63 -19.59
C ASP A 121 -22.09 19.88 -21.04
N LYS A 122 -22.98 20.49 -21.82
CA LYS A 122 -22.76 20.73 -23.27
C LYS A 122 -21.65 21.74 -23.56
N ASP A 123 -21.28 22.55 -22.58
CA ASP A 123 -20.16 23.49 -22.60
C ASP A 123 -18.81 22.81 -22.28
N GLY A 124 -18.82 21.52 -21.91
CA GLY A 124 -17.66 20.75 -21.53
C GLY A 124 -17.34 20.80 -20.03
N THR A 125 -18.17 21.45 -19.22
CA THR A 125 -18.02 21.50 -17.76
C THR A 125 -18.39 20.14 -17.14
N ALA A 126 -17.64 19.69 -16.14
CA ALA A 126 -17.94 18.48 -15.39
C ALA A 126 -18.41 18.85 -13.97
N THR A 127 -19.57 18.34 -13.58
CA THR A 127 -20.17 18.59 -12.26
C THR A 127 -20.27 17.29 -11.46
N VAL A 128 -19.84 17.35 -10.21
CA VAL A 128 -19.89 16.25 -9.23
C VAL A 128 -20.88 16.63 -8.12
N GLU A 129 -21.82 15.75 -7.78
CA GLU A 129 -22.76 16.01 -6.68
C GLU A 129 -22.02 16.03 -5.33
N GLY A 130 -22.24 17.09 -4.53
CA GLY A 130 -21.60 17.27 -3.22
C GLY A 130 -20.28 18.06 -3.22
N GLN A 131 -19.84 18.56 -4.37
CA GLN A 131 -18.71 19.49 -4.46
C GLN A 131 -19.16 20.92 -4.08
N LEU A 132 -18.51 21.54 -3.09
CA LEU A 132 -18.70 22.96 -2.77
C LEU A 132 -18.03 23.80 -3.87
N SER A 133 -18.72 24.84 -4.35
CA SER A 133 -18.12 25.83 -5.23
C SER A 133 -17.30 26.83 -4.40
N LEU A 134 -16.36 27.53 -5.05
CA LEU A 134 -15.59 28.59 -4.39
C LEU A 134 -16.51 29.70 -3.85
N ASP A 135 -17.68 29.88 -4.46
CA ASP A 135 -18.71 30.85 -4.07
C ASP A 135 -19.56 30.36 -2.87
N ASP A 136 -19.49 29.08 -2.50
CA ASP A 136 -20.20 28.50 -1.36
C ASP A 136 -19.37 28.55 -0.06
N VAL A 137 -18.12 29.02 -0.13
CA VAL A 137 -17.28 29.26 1.04
C VAL A 137 -17.66 30.64 1.58
N GLU A 138 -18.34 30.70 2.72
CA GLU A 138 -18.57 31.96 3.42
C GLU A 138 -17.21 32.61 3.72
N ASP A 139 -17.02 33.85 3.29
CA ASP A 139 -15.89 34.70 3.68
C ASP A 139 -15.91 34.82 5.22
N GLU A 140 -15.23 33.91 5.91
CA GLU A 140 -14.76 34.19 7.27
C GLU A 140 -13.70 35.28 7.10
N GLU A 141 -14.12 36.54 7.30
CA GLU A 141 -13.20 37.68 7.39
C GLU A 141 -12.02 37.29 8.27
N GLU A 142 -10.83 37.27 7.68
CA GLU A 142 -9.56 37.08 8.36
C GLU A 142 -9.43 38.16 9.46
N ASP A 143 -9.74 37.81 10.71
CA ASP A 143 -9.33 38.58 11.87
C ASP A 143 -7.84 38.31 12.12
N HIS A 144 -7.02 38.83 11.20
CA HIS A 144 -5.57 38.93 11.37
C HIS A 144 -5.29 39.94 12.49
N GLN A 145 -5.38 39.50 13.75
CA GLN A 145 -4.86 40.27 14.88
C GLN A 145 -3.34 40.37 14.75
N GLU A 146 -2.88 41.54 14.28
CA GLU A 146 -1.51 42.01 14.45
C GLU A 146 -1.20 42.08 15.95
N ASP A 147 -0.40 41.14 16.44
CA ASP A 147 0.19 41.19 17.78
C ASP A 147 1.28 42.27 17.78
N GLU A 148 0.89 43.53 18.00
CA GLU A 148 1.81 44.61 18.39
C GLU A 148 2.37 44.30 19.79
N THR A 149 3.50 43.59 19.84
CA THR A 149 4.33 43.54 21.04
C THR A 149 4.96 44.92 21.25
N THR A 150 4.34 45.76 22.08
CA THR A 150 4.98 46.92 22.70
C THR A 150 6.09 46.46 23.63
N ASP A 151 7.33 46.61 23.15
CA ASP A 151 8.56 46.58 23.93
C ASP A 151 8.55 47.74 24.94
N SER A 152 8.22 47.43 26.20
CA SER A 152 8.44 48.35 27.32
C SER A 152 9.78 48.02 27.94
N ASN A 153 10.75 48.83 27.55
CA ASN A 153 12.08 48.97 28.12
C ASN A 153 12.07 49.10 29.66
N GLU A 154 13.12 48.54 30.25
CA GLU A 154 13.89 49.04 31.41
C GLU A 154 13.17 49.21 32.76
N ASP A 155 13.61 48.44 33.76
CA ASP A 155 14.02 49.04 35.03
C ASP A 155 15.15 48.22 35.68
N GLU A 156 16.12 48.97 36.21
CA GLU A 156 17.34 48.56 36.93
C GLU A 156 17.09 47.83 38.27
#